data_AF-A0A2V9Z4S2-F1
#
_entry.id   AF-A0A2V9Z4S2-F1
#
_cell.length_a   1.000
_cell.length_b   1.000
_cell.length_c   1.000
_cell.angle_alpha   90.00
_cell.angle_beta   90.00
_cell.angle_gamma   90.00
#
_symmetry.space_group_name_H-M   'P 1'
#
loop_
_entity.id
_entity.type
_entity.pdbx_description
1 polymer ?
#
loop_
_entity_poly.entity_id
_entity_poly.type
_entity_poly.pdbx_seq_one_letter_code
_entity_poly.pdbx_strand_id
1 'polypeptide(L)'
;MRRRMRFPQHHRKWRVNYSIVAPHLDEWESELSARPSGLRSLGRNHGHRYFSQCLAAPIYPDQRHIGICSLQQGFWTRPAASSIIDNRAALDHRRGRLSLRVNYNVHHPLEPITHLLTGACIGRAGLNRKTPLATATLTLAAEAPDLDVVGQLRGPVFGFAHHRGFTHSFLGVPLVAALVIAIMCLIWRLRGRRTNDPRLPVRWGLLYLYACLAGFSHILLDFTNNYGVRPFWPFSERWYSWDIVFIVEPVLLVLLLGGLILPSLFSLINEEIGARAHGPKGRLAASLALIGVVLVWALRDFEHRRAVAALEARIYRGADPIRVSAYPYWLNLFRWNGVVETDNFFAVMLVDSLAPDVDPAGRMEFHYKPEETPVTLAAKNSDLGRVYLDWAKQPITETEELSPPRQGYVVRFYDLRYDYPGRSRPRPLSAGVVLDQNLQVKEAFFGMRRQIVRRAR
;
A
#
# COMPACT_ATOMS: atom_id res chain seq x y z
N MET A 1 -4.72 -51.20 -28.02
CA MET A 1 -4.51 -50.68 -26.65
C MET A 1 -3.44 -49.58 -26.70
N ARG A 2 -3.82 -48.30 -26.73
CA ARG A 2 -3.06 -47.12 -26.27
C ARG A 2 -3.89 -45.86 -26.54
N ARG A 3 -4.36 -45.25 -25.45
CA ARG A 3 -5.27 -44.11 -25.38
C ARG A 3 -4.57 -42.84 -25.88
N ARG A 4 -5.23 -42.08 -26.77
CA ARG A 4 -4.95 -40.66 -27.01
C ARG A 4 -5.55 -39.86 -25.85
N MET A 5 -4.72 -39.14 -25.09
CA MET A 5 -5.21 -38.12 -24.15
C MET A 5 -5.74 -36.93 -24.96
N ARG A 6 -7.04 -36.65 -24.81
CA ARG A 6 -7.66 -35.38 -25.24
C ARG A 6 -7.59 -34.43 -24.04
N PHE A 7 -6.97 -33.26 -24.23
CA PHE A 7 -7.10 -32.14 -23.31
C PHE A 7 -8.43 -31.41 -23.60
N PRO A 8 -9.29 -31.11 -22.61
CA PRO A 8 -10.46 -30.27 -22.82
C PRO A 8 -10.03 -28.80 -22.89
N GLN A 9 -10.26 -28.15 -24.03
CA GLN A 9 -10.23 -26.70 -24.13
C GLN A 9 -11.53 -26.13 -23.55
N HIS A 10 -11.48 -25.61 -22.32
CA HIS A 10 -12.56 -24.78 -21.79
C HIS A 10 -12.32 -23.31 -22.14
N HIS A 11 -12.80 -22.90 -23.32
CA HIS A 11 -13.05 -21.50 -23.62
C HIS A 11 -14.40 -21.10 -22.98
N ARG A 12 -14.40 -20.53 -21.78
CA ARG A 12 -15.58 -19.79 -21.28
C ARG A 12 -15.44 -18.32 -21.69
N LYS A 13 -16.15 -17.95 -22.76
CA LYS A 13 -16.53 -16.56 -23.02
C LYS A 13 -17.49 -16.13 -21.90
N TRP A 14 -17.06 -15.22 -21.04
CA TRP A 14 -17.99 -14.53 -20.13
C TRP A 14 -18.84 -13.57 -20.95
N ARG A 15 -20.08 -13.96 -21.19
CA ARG A 15 -21.14 -13.09 -21.72
C ARG A 15 -22.04 -12.78 -20.52
N VAL A 16 -21.95 -11.57 -20.00
CA VAL A 16 -22.84 -11.10 -18.92
C VAL A 16 -24.17 -10.75 -19.58
N ASN A 17 -25.16 -11.64 -19.45
CA ASN A 17 -26.55 -11.36 -19.82
C ASN A 17 -27.28 -10.88 -18.56
N TYR A 18 -27.65 -9.60 -18.50
CA TYR A 18 -28.64 -9.13 -17.53
C TYR A 18 -30.03 -9.57 -18.01
N SER A 19 -30.69 -10.43 -17.24
CA SER A 19 -32.13 -10.65 -17.36
C SER A 19 -32.81 -9.71 -16.37
N ILE A 20 -33.53 -8.72 -16.89
CA ILE A 20 -34.38 -7.83 -16.10
C ILE A 20 -35.59 -8.66 -15.66
N VAL A 21 -35.70 -8.95 -14.37
CA VAL A 21 -36.93 -9.43 -13.75
C VAL A 21 -37.47 -8.27 -12.93
N ALA A 22 -38.55 -7.65 -13.42
CA ALA A 22 -39.29 -6.63 -12.69
C ALA A 22 -40.07 -7.31 -11.54
N PRO A 23 -39.97 -6.83 -10.29
CA PRO A 23 -40.90 -7.23 -9.27
C PRO A 23 -42.23 -6.50 -9.46
N HIS A 24 -43.29 -7.28 -9.41
CA HIS A 24 -44.69 -6.86 -9.32
C HIS A 24 -44.87 -5.76 -8.26
N LEU A 25 -45.41 -4.62 -8.69
CA LEU A 25 -46.11 -3.66 -7.84
C LEU A 25 -47.50 -4.24 -7.59
N ASP A 26 -47.82 -4.60 -6.35
CA ASP A 26 -49.16 -4.56 -5.74
C ASP A 26 -49.01 -4.96 -4.26
N GLU A 27 -49.88 -4.43 -3.39
CA GLU A 27 -50.02 -4.71 -1.95
C GLU A 27 -49.21 -3.88 -0.93
N TRP A 28 -49.33 -2.54 -0.90
CA TRP A 28 -49.22 -1.78 0.36
C TRP A 28 -50.12 -0.53 0.32
N GLU A 29 -51.45 -0.73 0.30
CA GLU A 29 -52.46 0.28 0.65
C GLU A 29 -53.38 -0.27 1.76
N SER A 30 -52.93 -0.22 3.01
CA SER A 30 -53.82 -0.18 4.18
C SER A 30 -53.02 0.14 5.43
N GLU A 31 -53.19 1.35 5.96
CA GLU A 31 -53.08 1.78 7.37
C GLU A 31 -52.55 3.23 7.50
N LEU A 32 -53.32 4.15 6.94
CA LEU A 32 -53.38 5.55 7.38
C LEU A 32 -54.73 5.78 8.07
N SER A 33 -54.89 5.37 9.34
CA SER A 33 -55.96 5.90 10.19
C SER A 33 -55.76 5.58 11.67
N ALA A 34 -54.99 6.40 12.39
CA ALA A 34 -55.26 6.74 13.80
C ALA A 34 -54.28 7.81 14.30
N ARG A 35 -54.69 9.08 14.21
CA ARG A 35 -54.18 10.13 15.13
C ARG A 35 -54.96 10.04 16.44
N PRO A 36 -54.37 10.54 17.55
CA PRO A 36 -54.98 11.75 18.09
C PRO A 36 -53.98 12.86 18.43
N SER A 37 -54.54 14.05 18.34
CA SER A 37 -54.07 15.40 18.61
C SER A 37 -53.70 15.68 20.06
N GLY A 38 -52.66 16.50 20.26
CA GLY A 38 -52.39 17.24 21.50
C GLY A 38 -51.50 18.45 21.24
N LEU A 39 -52.11 19.64 21.17
CA LEU A 39 -51.44 20.94 21.10
C LEU A 39 -50.68 21.27 22.40
N ARG A 40 -49.51 21.93 22.31
CA ARG A 40 -49.28 23.27 22.91
C ARG A 40 -47.95 23.88 22.47
N SER A 41 -48.03 25.12 22.02
CA SER A 41 -46.96 26.07 21.73
C SER A 41 -46.47 26.78 23.00
N LEU A 42 -45.15 27.06 23.08
CA LEU A 42 -44.45 28.13 23.84
C LEU A 42 -42.96 27.91 23.48
N GLY A 43 -42.07 28.83 23.12
CA GLY A 43 -42.00 30.29 23.10
C GLY A 43 -40.49 30.60 23.10
N ARG A 44 -40.03 31.52 22.24
CA ARG A 44 -38.62 31.96 22.19
C ARG A 44 -38.22 32.69 23.49
N ASN A 45 -36.99 32.51 23.99
CA ASN A 45 -36.03 33.61 24.23
C ASN A 45 -34.68 33.17 24.83
N HIS A 46 -33.70 34.05 24.61
CA HIS A 46 -32.25 34.01 24.90
C HIS A 46 -31.84 33.79 26.37
N GLY A 47 -30.56 33.41 26.57
CA GLY A 47 -29.77 33.98 27.67
C GLY A 47 -28.79 33.04 28.36
N HIS A 48 -27.49 33.34 28.25
CA HIS A 48 -26.36 32.77 28.99
C HIS A 48 -26.55 32.66 30.51
N ARG A 49 -25.99 31.60 31.14
CA ARG A 49 -24.84 31.67 32.07
C ARG A 49 -24.57 30.32 32.76
N TYR A 50 -23.29 30.11 33.01
CA TYR A 50 -22.65 29.11 33.90
C TYR A 50 -23.41 28.88 35.21
N PHE A 51 -23.45 27.62 35.69
CA PHE A 51 -23.06 27.27 37.06
C PHE A 51 -22.84 25.76 37.21
N SER A 52 -21.73 25.41 37.86
CA SER A 52 -21.34 24.07 38.31
C SER A 52 -22.29 23.57 39.39
N GLN A 53 -22.56 22.25 39.43
CA GLN A 53 -22.78 21.56 40.70
C GLN A 53 -22.54 20.05 40.58
N CYS A 54 -21.67 19.59 41.47
CA CYS A 54 -21.40 18.21 41.82
C CYS A 54 -22.66 17.50 42.32
N LEU A 55 -22.80 16.21 42.02
CA LEU A 55 -23.50 15.28 42.89
C LEU A 55 -22.79 13.92 42.86
N ALA A 56 -22.59 13.41 44.07
CA ALA A 56 -21.71 12.32 44.46
C ALA A 56 -22.31 10.93 44.19
N ALA A 57 -21.42 9.97 43.97
CA ALA A 57 -21.68 8.54 44.07
C ALA A 57 -21.53 8.06 45.53
N PRO A 58 -22.23 7.00 45.96
CA PRO A 58 -21.94 6.32 47.21
C PRO A 58 -20.85 5.24 47.05
N ILE A 59 -19.99 5.19 48.07
CA ILE A 59 -18.87 4.27 48.33
C ILE A 59 -19.36 3.13 49.23
N TYR A 60 -18.73 1.93 49.17
CA TYR A 60 -18.23 1.07 50.28
C TYR A 60 -17.58 -0.24 49.66
N PRO A 61 -16.67 -0.98 50.34
CA PRO A 61 -15.21 -0.89 50.11
C PRO A 61 -14.44 -2.25 50.16
N ASP A 62 -13.11 -2.14 50.33
CA ASP A 62 -12.09 -3.10 50.86
C ASP A 62 -11.30 -3.96 49.83
N GLN A 63 -10.07 -3.56 49.46
CA GLN A 63 -8.72 -3.83 50.08
C GLN A 63 -8.07 -5.12 49.49
N ARG A 64 -6.81 -5.16 49.01
CA ARG A 64 -5.56 -4.47 49.39
C ARG A 64 -4.60 -4.26 48.20
N HIS A 65 -3.79 -3.21 48.34
CA HIS A 65 -2.67 -2.78 47.51
C HIS A 65 -1.47 -3.75 47.52
N ILE A 66 -0.77 -3.86 46.37
CA ILE A 66 0.68 -3.59 46.30
C ILE A 66 0.92 -2.80 45.00
N GLY A 67 1.37 -1.55 45.15
CA GLY A 67 1.75 -0.68 44.04
C GLY A 67 3.19 -0.91 43.61
N ILE A 68 3.43 -0.80 42.31
CA ILE A 68 4.69 -0.30 41.77
C ILE A 68 4.34 0.91 40.91
N CYS A 69 4.75 2.07 41.43
CA CYS A 69 4.67 3.35 40.77
C CYS A 69 5.72 3.39 39.65
N SER A 70 5.32 3.71 38.42
CA SER A 70 6.24 4.16 37.37
C SER A 70 5.69 5.44 36.78
N LEU A 71 6.26 6.55 37.25
CA LEU A 71 6.09 7.88 36.72
C LEU A 71 7.43 8.29 36.09
N GLN A 72 7.33 8.84 34.89
CA GLN A 72 8.28 9.73 34.21
C GLN A 72 9.58 9.14 33.63
N GLN A 73 9.63 9.09 32.30
CA GLN A 73 10.43 9.95 31.39
C GLN A 73 10.34 9.30 29.99
N GLY A 74 9.88 9.95 28.92
CA GLY A 74 10.27 11.26 28.42
C GLY A 74 11.38 11.09 27.38
N PHE A 75 11.07 11.40 26.10
CA PHE A 75 11.98 11.48 24.94
C PHE A 75 12.46 10.14 24.34
N TRP A 76 12.21 9.79 23.07
CA TRP A 76 12.25 10.60 21.85
C TRP A 76 10.98 10.46 20.98
N THR A 77 10.09 11.44 21.07
CA THR A 77 9.30 11.87 19.90
C THR A 77 10.10 12.99 19.25
N ARG A 78 10.83 12.70 18.17
CA ARG A 78 11.16 13.74 17.21
C ARG A 78 10.12 13.75 16.09
N PRO A 79 9.57 14.93 15.75
CA PRO A 79 8.40 15.04 14.92
C PRO A 79 8.77 14.79 13.46
N ALA A 80 7.79 14.38 12.67
CA ALA A 80 7.81 14.57 11.23
C ALA A 80 8.38 15.96 10.91
N ALA A 81 9.40 15.99 10.06
CA ALA A 81 10.06 17.21 9.65
C ALA A 81 9.03 18.30 9.35
N SER A 82 9.13 19.40 10.08
CA SER A 82 8.45 20.64 9.80
C SER A 82 8.78 21.07 8.38
N SER A 83 7.87 20.84 7.43
CA SER A 83 7.92 21.57 6.16
C SER A 83 7.45 22.99 6.45
N ILE A 84 8.41 23.91 6.40
CA ILE A 84 8.22 25.35 6.40
C ILE A 84 7.07 25.73 5.47
N ILE A 85 6.12 26.48 6.00
CA ILE A 85 5.05 27.12 5.24
C ILE A 85 5.71 28.24 4.44
N ASP A 86 5.96 28.02 3.15
CA ASP A 86 6.28 29.09 2.22
C ASP A 86 5.07 29.30 1.29
N ASN A 87 4.07 30.03 1.79
CA ASN A 87 2.89 30.43 1.03
C ASN A 87 3.25 31.62 0.12
N ARG A 88 3.97 31.38 -0.97
CA ARG A 88 4.12 32.41 -2.01
C ARG A 88 2.93 32.36 -2.97
N ALA A 89 1.89 33.14 -2.66
CA ALA A 89 0.89 33.52 -3.64
C ALA A 89 1.52 34.56 -4.58
N ALA A 90 1.78 34.19 -5.84
CA ALA A 90 2.14 35.15 -6.87
C ALA A 90 0.85 35.61 -7.56
N LEU A 91 0.46 36.87 -7.34
CA LEU A 91 -0.61 37.54 -8.06
C LEU A 91 -0.05 38.03 -9.40
N ASP A 92 -0.43 37.40 -10.51
CA ASP A 92 -0.29 38.01 -11.83
C ASP A 92 -1.38 39.07 -12.02
N HIS A 93 -1.04 40.31 -11.72
CA HIS A 93 -1.96 41.46 -11.78
C HIS A 93 -2.45 41.80 -13.19
N ARG A 94 -1.92 41.19 -14.26
CA ARG A 94 -2.35 41.52 -15.63
C ARG A 94 -3.51 40.67 -16.17
N ARG A 95 -3.90 39.58 -15.51
CA ARG A 95 -4.90 38.63 -16.07
C ARG A 95 -6.00 38.16 -15.12
N GLY A 96 -6.10 38.68 -13.90
CA GLY A 96 -7.20 38.34 -12.98
C GLY A 96 -7.36 36.84 -12.69
N ARG A 97 -6.30 36.03 -12.88
CA ARG A 97 -6.37 34.57 -12.76
C ARG A 97 -5.60 34.12 -11.53
N LEU A 98 -6.33 33.69 -10.50
CA LEU A 98 -5.74 33.13 -9.29
C LEU A 98 -5.24 31.70 -9.59
N SER A 99 -3.94 31.56 -9.81
CA SER A 99 -3.27 30.26 -9.93
C SER A 99 -2.93 29.73 -8.54
N LEU A 100 -3.83 28.93 -7.96
CA LEU A 100 -3.53 28.13 -6.76
C LEU A 100 -2.67 26.92 -7.17
N ARG A 101 -1.36 26.96 -6.87
CA ARG A 101 -0.56 25.73 -6.83
C ARG A 101 -0.90 24.99 -5.56
N VAL A 102 -1.66 23.92 -5.69
CA VAL A 102 -1.89 22.94 -4.61
C VAL A 102 -0.75 21.94 -4.65
N ASN A 103 0.00 21.83 -3.54
CA ASN A 103 1.02 20.80 -3.40
C ASN A 103 0.34 19.44 -3.19
N TYR A 104 0.47 18.57 -4.18
CA TYR A 104 0.07 17.17 -4.08
C TYR A 104 1.13 16.43 -3.26
N ASN A 105 0.86 16.12 -1.99
CA ASN A 105 1.65 15.12 -1.28
C ASN A 105 1.17 13.73 -1.71
N VAL A 106 1.58 13.32 -2.91
CA VAL A 106 1.45 11.94 -3.34
C VAL A 106 2.58 11.16 -2.68
N HIS A 107 2.35 10.70 -1.44
CA HIS A 107 3.21 9.68 -0.87
C HIS A 107 2.87 8.35 -1.55
N HIS A 108 3.48 8.09 -2.71
CA HIS A 108 3.69 6.72 -3.15
C HIS A 108 4.77 6.15 -2.24
N PRO A 109 4.47 5.17 -1.37
CA PRO A 109 5.50 4.52 -0.59
C PRO A 109 6.26 3.59 -1.53
N LEU A 110 7.16 4.16 -2.33
CA LEU A 110 8.31 3.41 -2.83
C LEU A 110 9.19 3.13 -1.60
N GLU A 111 9.52 1.86 -1.40
CA GLU A 111 10.44 1.43 -0.35
C GLU A 111 11.73 0.92 -1.01
N PRO A 112 12.59 1.82 -1.49
CA PRO A 112 13.76 1.45 -2.27
C PRO A 112 14.81 0.70 -1.43
N ILE A 113 14.74 0.82 -0.10
CA ILE A 113 15.81 0.36 0.78
C ILE A 113 15.86 -1.17 0.80
N THR A 114 14.73 -1.88 0.88
CA THR A 114 14.70 -3.35 0.85
C THR A 114 15.31 -3.88 -0.45
N HIS A 115 15.01 -3.27 -1.59
CA HIS A 115 15.55 -3.69 -2.89
C HIS A 115 17.07 -3.47 -2.98
N LEU A 116 17.54 -2.27 -2.62
CA LEU A 116 18.97 -1.95 -2.54
C LEU A 116 19.73 -2.91 -1.61
N LEU A 117 19.20 -3.15 -0.41
CA LEU A 117 19.80 -4.04 0.58
C LEU A 117 19.80 -5.50 0.11
N THR A 118 18.75 -5.95 -0.57
CA THR A 118 18.68 -7.29 -1.16
C THR A 118 19.75 -7.47 -2.22
N GLY A 119 19.87 -6.53 -3.17
CA GLY A 119 20.94 -6.56 -4.18
C GLY A 119 22.35 -6.57 -3.56
N ALA A 120 22.56 -5.75 -2.51
CA ALA A 120 23.83 -5.73 -1.77
C ALA A 120 24.12 -7.08 -1.09
N CYS A 121 23.11 -7.71 -0.46
CA CYS A 121 23.23 -9.02 0.18
C CYS A 121 23.53 -10.12 -0.84
N ILE A 122 22.85 -10.13 -2.00
CA ILE A 122 23.12 -11.09 -3.09
C ILE A 122 24.58 -10.96 -3.55
N GLY A 123 25.07 -9.72 -3.70
CA GLY A 123 26.47 -9.46 -4.03
C GLY A 123 27.43 -10.02 -2.98
N ARG A 124 27.17 -9.73 -1.70
CA ARG A 124 28.02 -10.12 -0.57
C ARG A 124 27.94 -11.61 -0.21
N ALA A 125 26.85 -12.29 -0.57
CA ALA A 125 26.67 -13.73 -0.39
C ALA A 125 27.65 -14.55 -1.26
N GLY A 126 28.31 -13.94 -2.25
CA GLY A 126 29.47 -14.53 -2.90
C GLY A 126 29.66 -14.14 -4.36
N LEU A 127 28.68 -13.49 -4.98
CA LEU A 127 28.75 -13.09 -6.39
C LEU A 127 29.84 -12.04 -6.66
N ASN A 128 30.16 -11.22 -5.65
CA ASN A 128 31.24 -10.23 -5.71
C ASN A 128 32.65 -10.82 -5.88
N ARG A 129 32.83 -12.12 -5.66
CA ARG A 129 34.11 -12.82 -5.84
C ARG A 129 34.42 -13.16 -7.29
N LYS A 130 33.43 -13.09 -8.19
CA LYS A 130 33.56 -13.54 -9.59
C LYS A 130 33.95 -12.44 -10.56
N THR A 131 33.62 -11.19 -10.24
CA THR A 131 33.97 -9.99 -11.03
C THR A 131 33.96 -8.78 -10.10
N PRO A 132 34.85 -7.80 -10.30
CA PRO A 132 34.73 -6.50 -9.64
C PRO A 132 33.41 -5.83 -10.05
N LEU A 133 32.99 -4.83 -9.27
CA LEU A 133 31.74 -4.06 -9.44
C LEU A 133 30.44 -4.84 -9.18
N ALA A 134 30.48 -6.16 -9.02
CA ALA A 134 29.29 -6.99 -8.86
C ALA A 134 28.33 -6.53 -7.75
N THR A 135 28.81 -6.22 -6.54
CA THR A 135 27.92 -5.69 -5.48
C THR A 135 27.26 -4.39 -5.89
N ALA A 136 28.01 -3.43 -6.47
CA ALA A 136 27.44 -2.16 -6.90
C ALA A 136 26.41 -2.35 -8.03
N THR A 137 26.71 -3.22 -9.01
CA THR A 137 25.78 -3.56 -10.09
C THR A 137 24.52 -4.22 -9.56
N LEU A 138 24.63 -5.20 -8.64
CA LEU A 138 23.48 -5.88 -8.04
C LEU A 138 22.62 -4.91 -7.22
N THR A 139 23.23 -4.04 -6.41
CA THR A 139 22.51 -3.02 -5.64
C THR A 139 21.76 -2.05 -6.55
N LEU A 140 22.43 -1.46 -7.55
CA LEU A 140 21.80 -0.50 -8.45
C LEU A 140 20.73 -1.14 -9.35
N ALA A 141 21.00 -2.33 -9.88
CA ALA A 141 20.05 -3.05 -10.72
C ALA A 141 18.83 -3.57 -9.94
N ALA A 142 18.97 -3.80 -8.63
CA ALA A 142 17.84 -4.18 -7.78
C ALA A 142 16.85 -3.01 -7.61
N GLU A 143 17.29 -1.76 -7.71
CA GLU A 143 16.44 -0.57 -7.58
C GLU A 143 16.01 0.01 -8.94
N ALA A 144 16.73 -0.30 -10.00
CA ALA A 144 16.51 0.29 -11.31
C ALA A 144 15.07 0.18 -11.87
N PRO A 145 14.26 -0.87 -11.61
CA PRO A 145 12.87 -0.92 -12.05
C PRO A 145 12.01 0.26 -11.56
N ASP A 146 12.23 0.71 -10.32
CA ASP A 146 11.51 1.79 -9.64
C ASP A 146 11.89 3.19 -10.13
N LEU A 147 12.89 3.30 -11.02
CA LEU A 147 13.16 4.55 -11.74
C LEU A 147 11.99 4.97 -12.66
N ASP A 148 10.97 4.12 -12.83
CA ASP A 148 9.70 4.49 -13.45
C ASP A 148 8.95 5.61 -12.72
N VAL A 149 9.31 5.90 -11.46
CA VAL A 149 8.85 7.07 -10.69
C VAL A 149 9.08 8.39 -11.42
N VAL A 150 10.09 8.46 -12.30
CA VAL A 150 10.35 9.63 -13.16
C VAL A 150 9.14 9.93 -14.07
N GLY A 151 8.30 8.93 -14.37
CA GLY A 151 7.04 9.11 -15.08
C GLY A 151 6.07 10.08 -14.39
N GLN A 152 6.17 10.27 -13.07
CA GLN A 152 5.37 11.26 -12.33
C GLN A 152 5.61 12.70 -12.78
N LEU A 153 6.75 13.00 -13.44
CA LEU A 153 7.00 14.31 -14.05
C LEU A 153 6.02 14.66 -15.17
N ARG A 154 5.39 13.65 -15.80
CA ARG A 154 4.31 13.84 -16.80
C ARG A 154 2.93 14.03 -16.16
N GLY A 155 2.82 13.90 -14.85
CA GLY A 155 1.59 14.06 -14.08
C GLY A 155 1.32 12.84 -13.19
N PRO A 156 0.58 13.03 -12.08
CA PRO A 156 0.38 12.00 -11.07
C PRO A 156 -0.44 10.80 -11.61
N VAL A 157 -1.43 11.05 -12.47
CA VAL A 157 -2.22 9.98 -13.13
C VAL A 157 -1.34 9.15 -14.06
N PHE A 158 -0.50 9.80 -14.86
CA PHE A 158 0.43 9.10 -15.75
C PHE A 158 1.44 8.27 -14.97
N GLY A 159 2.03 8.86 -13.91
CA GLY A 159 2.96 8.17 -13.02
C GLY A 159 2.34 6.93 -12.39
N PHE A 160 1.13 7.03 -11.84
CA PHE A 160 0.44 5.88 -11.27
C PHE A 160 0.11 4.79 -12.31
N ALA A 161 -0.39 5.18 -13.49
CA ALA A 161 -0.74 4.23 -14.55
C ALA A 161 0.46 3.40 -15.02
N HIS A 162 1.65 4.01 -15.09
CA HIS A 162 2.87 3.38 -15.61
C HIS A 162 3.78 2.81 -14.52
N HIS A 163 3.55 3.16 -13.25
CA HIS A 163 4.29 2.57 -12.14
C HIS A 163 4.06 1.06 -12.10
N ARG A 164 5.15 0.30 -11.94
CA ARG A 164 5.15 -1.17 -12.03
C ARG A 164 4.58 -1.71 -13.35
N GLY A 165 4.76 -0.92 -14.42
CA GLY A 165 4.43 -1.29 -15.78
C GLY A 165 5.60 -2.03 -16.44
N PHE A 166 6.07 -1.51 -17.56
CA PHE A 166 7.10 -2.17 -18.37
C PHE A 166 8.38 -2.52 -17.60
N THR A 167 8.90 -1.61 -16.76
CA THR A 167 10.16 -1.81 -16.03
C THR A 167 10.12 -2.99 -15.05
N HIS A 168 8.92 -3.38 -14.61
CA HIS A 168 8.65 -4.49 -13.69
C HIS A 168 8.12 -5.74 -14.41
N SER A 169 8.39 -5.87 -15.71
CA SER A 169 8.03 -7.04 -16.51
C SER A 169 9.24 -7.94 -16.78
N PHE A 170 8.97 -9.21 -17.10
CA PHE A 170 10.03 -10.16 -17.49
C PHE A 170 10.79 -9.71 -18.75
N LEU A 171 10.15 -8.92 -19.62
CA LEU A 171 10.79 -8.33 -20.79
C LEU A 171 11.51 -7.02 -20.49
N GLY A 172 11.00 -6.22 -19.56
CA GLY A 172 11.59 -4.94 -19.18
C GLY A 172 12.87 -5.11 -18.36
N VAL A 173 12.93 -6.09 -17.46
CA VAL A 173 14.12 -6.32 -16.62
C VAL A 173 15.40 -6.49 -17.43
N PRO A 174 15.47 -7.33 -18.48
CA PRO A 174 16.65 -7.42 -19.36
C PRO A 174 17.08 -6.08 -19.98
N LEU A 175 16.14 -5.19 -20.32
CA LEU A 175 16.43 -3.89 -20.92
C LEU A 175 16.90 -2.86 -19.88
N VAL A 176 16.25 -2.83 -18.72
CA VAL A 176 16.68 -2.03 -17.56
C VAL A 176 18.06 -2.48 -17.10
N ALA A 177 18.33 -3.79 -17.05
CA ALA A 177 19.64 -4.35 -16.76
C ALA A 177 20.70 -3.89 -17.77
N ALA A 178 20.39 -3.89 -19.07
CA ALA A 178 21.32 -3.39 -20.10
C ALA A 178 21.67 -1.91 -19.88
N LEU A 179 20.68 -1.07 -19.52
CA LEU A 179 20.90 0.34 -19.18
C LEU A 179 21.80 0.50 -17.96
N VAL A 180 21.56 -0.27 -16.89
CA VAL A 180 22.42 -0.25 -15.69
C VAL A 180 23.85 -0.63 -16.05
N ILE A 181 24.05 -1.63 -16.91
CA ILE A 181 25.39 -2.02 -17.38
C ILE A 181 26.05 -0.93 -18.21
N ALA A 182 25.31 -0.24 -19.09
CA ALA A 182 25.84 0.88 -19.84
C ALA A 182 26.31 2.01 -18.91
N ILE A 183 25.52 2.34 -17.89
CA ILE A 183 25.87 3.34 -16.86
C ILE A 183 27.10 2.88 -16.07
N MET A 184 27.17 1.60 -15.68
CA MET A 184 28.33 1.05 -14.99
C MET A 184 29.60 1.08 -15.83
N CYS A 185 29.50 0.81 -17.13
CA CYS A 185 30.60 0.94 -18.07
C CYS A 185 31.09 2.38 -18.19
N LEU A 186 30.16 3.34 -18.28
CA LEU A 186 30.48 4.75 -18.31
C LEU A 186 31.21 5.19 -17.03
N ILE A 187 30.65 4.89 -15.86
CA ILE A 187 31.26 5.24 -14.56
C ILE A 187 32.64 4.59 -14.41
N TRP A 188 32.79 3.32 -14.79
CA TRP A 188 34.08 2.62 -14.74
C TRP A 188 35.13 3.30 -15.64
N ARG A 189 34.76 3.73 -16.85
CA ARG A 189 35.64 4.48 -17.76
C ARG A 189 36.02 5.84 -17.18
N LEU A 190 35.05 6.59 -16.66
CA LEU A 190 35.26 7.92 -16.07
C LEU A 190 36.15 7.86 -14.81
N ARG A 191 36.10 6.77 -14.04
CA ARG A 191 36.98 6.53 -12.89
C ARG A 191 38.38 6.00 -13.26
N GLY A 192 38.76 6.10 -14.53
CA GLY A 192 40.06 5.65 -15.03
C GLY A 192 40.25 4.14 -14.99
N ARG A 193 39.15 3.37 -15.10
CA ARG A 193 39.13 1.90 -15.13
C ARG A 193 39.70 1.22 -13.87
N ARG A 194 39.75 1.96 -12.75
CA ARG A 194 40.26 1.46 -11.47
C ARG A 194 39.26 0.49 -10.84
N THR A 195 39.79 -0.61 -10.28
CA THR A 195 39.03 -1.61 -9.52
C THR A 195 39.75 -1.88 -8.19
N ASN A 196 39.01 -2.33 -7.18
CA ASN A 196 39.58 -2.60 -5.85
C ASN A 196 40.54 -3.81 -5.85
N ASP A 197 40.37 -4.73 -6.82
CA ASP A 197 41.23 -5.88 -7.01
C ASP A 197 41.73 -5.91 -8.46
N PRO A 198 43.01 -5.56 -8.70
CA PRO A 198 43.60 -5.57 -10.04
C PRO A 198 43.68 -6.96 -10.67
N ARG A 199 43.61 -8.03 -9.87
CA ARG A 199 43.75 -9.43 -10.34
C ARG A 199 42.44 -10.01 -10.86
N LEU A 200 41.30 -9.36 -10.59
CA LEU A 200 39.99 -9.84 -10.97
C LEU A 200 39.47 -9.08 -12.20
N PRO A 201 39.34 -9.73 -13.38
CA PRO A 201 38.90 -9.05 -14.60
C PRO A 201 37.42 -8.68 -14.54
N VAL A 202 37.05 -7.52 -15.10
CA VAL A 202 35.66 -7.10 -15.26
C VAL A 202 34.98 -7.97 -16.31
N ARG A 203 33.94 -8.72 -15.91
CA ARG A 203 33.20 -9.61 -16.80
C ARG A 203 31.82 -9.03 -17.11
N TRP A 204 31.72 -8.23 -18.18
CA TRP A 204 30.49 -7.51 -18.55
C TRP A 204 29.28 -8.43 -18.76
N GLY A 205 29.46 -9.57 -19.44
CA GLY A 205 28.36 -10.55 -19.61
C GLY A 205 27.87 -11.12 -18.28
N LEU A 206 28.77 -11.35 -17.32
CA LEU A 206 28.40 -11.80 -15.98
C LEU A 206 27.71 -10.70 -15.17
N LEU A 207 28.19 -9.46 -15.26
CA LEU A 207 27.53 -8.31 -14.63
C LEU A 207 26.13 -8.10 -15.19
N TYR A 208 25.91 -8.29 -16.49
CA TYR A 208 24.58 -8.26 -17.10
C TYR A 208 23.66 -9.32 -16.50
N LEU A 209 24.13 -10.57 -16.39
CA LEU A 209 23.36 -11.64 -15.75
C LEU A 209 23.04 -11.32 -14.29
N TYR A 210 23.98 -10.71 -13.56
CA TYR A 210 23.75 -10.25 -12.19
C TYR A 210 22.74 -9.10 -12.13
N ALA A 211 22.77 -8.16 -13.07
CA ALA A 211 21.78 -7.10 -13.16
C ALA A 211 20.38 -7.65 -13.45
N CYS A 212 20.25 -8.64 -14.33
CA CYS A 212 18.98 -9.36 -14.55
C CYS A 212 18.52 -10.08 -13.28
N LEU A 213 19.42 -10.80 -12.59
CA LEU A 213 19.11 -11.47 -11.33
C LEU A 213 18.57 -10.48 -10.28
N ALA A 214 19.21 -9.31 -10.15
CA ALA A 214 18.76 -8.25 -9.25
C ALA A 214 17.38 -7.70 -9.64
N GLY A 215 17.15 -7.41 -10.92
CA GLY A 215 15.84 -6.95 -11.40
C GLY A 215 14.73 -8.01 -11.21
N PHE A 216 15.03 -9.30 -11.38
CA PHE A 216 14.05 -10.34 -11.06
C PHE A 216 13.81 -10.49 -9.55
N SER A 217 14.84 -10.29 -8.71
CA SER A 217 14.66 -10.26 -7.26
C SER A 217 13.77 -9.08 -6.82
N HIS A 218 13.83 -7.95 -7.53
CA HIS A 218 12.93 -6.82 -7.33
C HIS A 218 11.48 -7.20 -7.62
N ILE A 219 11.20 -7.74 -8.82
CA ILE A 219 9.84 -8.22 -9.17
C ILE A 219 9.34 -9.24 -8.16
N LEU A 220 10.20 -10.15 -7.68
CA LEU A 220 9.82 -11.16 -6.70
C LEU A 220 9.42 -10.53 -5.37
N LEU A 221 10.22 -9.60 -4.84
CA LEU A 221 9.89 -8.85 -3.62
C LEU A 221 8.55 -8.13 -3.76
N ASP A 222 8.37 -7.44 -4.88
CA ASP A 222 7.13 -6.72 -5.14
C ASP A 222 5.93 -7.62 -5.36
N PHE A 223 6.12 -8.81 -5.94
CA PHE A 223 5.06 -9.81 -6.05
C PHE A 223 4.61 -10.29 -4.66
N THR A 224 5.52 -10.38 -3.68
CA THR A 224 5.13 -10.78 -2.32
C THR A 224 4.27 -9.74 -1.60
N ASN A 225 4.31 -8.48 -2.03
CA ASN A 225 3.63 -7.37 -1.36
C ASN A 225 2.14 -7.28 -1.73
N ASN A 226 1.35 -6.52 -0.97
CA ASN A 226 -0.09 -6.33 -1.23
C ASN A 226 -0.43 -5.23 -2.27
N TYR A 227 0.57 -4.53 -2.81
CA TYR A 227 0.42 -3.55 -3.88
C TYR A 227 0.32 -4.23 -5.25
N GLY A 228 1.21 -5.19 -5.51
CA GLY A 228 1.26 -6.03 -6.70
C GLY A 228 2.17 -5.55 -7.83
N VAL A 229 2.24 -6.36 -8.90
CA VAL A 229 3.10 -6.19 -10.08
C VAL A 229 2.42 -6.68 -11.36
N ARG A 230 2.95 -6.25 -12.52
CA ARG A 230 2.52 -6.68 -13.86
C ARG A 230 3.65 -7.37 -14.64
N PRO A 231 4.06 -8.59 -14.24
CA PRO A 231 5.25 -9.25 -14.77
C PRO A 231 5.14 -9.61 -16.27
N PHE A 232 3.93 -9.70 -16.80
CA PHE A 232 3.66 -10.12 -18.19
C PHE A 232 3.34 -8.96 -19.15
N TRP A 233 3.52 -7.71 -18.73
CA TRP A 233 3.36 -6.56 -19.62
C TRP A 233 4.41 -6.64 -20.77
N PRO A 234 4.08 -6.32 -22.05
CA PRO A 234 2.82 -5.76 -22.57
C PRO A 234 1.78 -6.78 -23.00
N PHE A 235 2.01 -8.09 -22.82
CA PHE A 235 1.06 -9.11 -23.27
C PHE A 235 -0.17 -9.22 -22.36
N SER A 236 -0.02 -8.88 -21.08
CA SER A 236 -1.11 -8.82 -20.12
C SER A 236 -0.88 -7.69 -19.12
N GLU A 237 -1.91 -6.87 -18.91
CA GLU A 237 -1.91 -5.77 -17.94
C GLU A 237 -2.38 -6.20 -16.55
N ARG A 238 -2.69 -7.50 -16.36
CA ARG A 238 -3.20 -8.02 -15.10
C ARG A 238 -2.20 -7.82 -13.96
N TRP A 239 -2.72 -7.31 -12.85
CA TRP A 239 -2.01 -7.22 -11.57
C TRP A 239 -1.95 -8.56 -10.85
N TYR A 240 -0.76 -8.90 -10.34
CA TYR A 240 -0.49 -10.09 -9.54
C TYR A 240 0.11 -9.68 -8.20
N SER A 241 -0.35 -10.31 -7.12
CA SER A 241 0.28 -10.20 -5.81
C SER A 241 0.01 -11.45 -4.98
N TRP A 242 0.90 -11.72 -4.05
CA TRP A 242 0.79 -12.80 -3.06
C TRP A 242 0.15 -12.30 -1.75
N ASP A 243 0.20 -10.99 -1.48
CA ASP A 243 -0.44 -10.35 -0.32
C ASP A 243 0.12 -10.81 1.05
N ILE A 244 1.36 -11.34 1.12
CA ILE A 244 1.94 -11.88 2.36
C ILE A 244 2.82 -10.90 3.14
N VAL A 245 3.41 -9.89 2.49
CA VAL A 245 4.24 -8.86 3.16
C VAL A 245 3.70 -7.45 2.90
N PHE A 246 3.86 -6.56 3.88
CA PHE A 246 3.49 -5.16 3.69
C PHE A 246 4.52 -4.46 2.78
N ILE A 247 4.12 -3.35 2.14
CA ILE A 247 4.98 -2.58 1.23
C ILE A 247 6.32 -2.20 1.88
N VAL A 248 6.28 -1.87 3.18
CA VAL A 248 7.47 -1.68 4.01
C VAL A 248 7.47 -2.76 5.09
N GLU A 249 8.39 -3.72 5.02
CA GLU A 249 8.45 -4.83 5.98
C GLU A 249 9.69 -4.71 6.89
N PRO A 250 9.54 -4.22 8.13
CA PRO A 250 10.65 -3.98 9.05
C PRO A 250 11.47 -5.22 9.36
N VAL A 251 10.85 -6.41 9.39
CA VAL A 251 11.57 -7.66 9.64
C VAL A 251 12.57 -7.96 8.52
N LEU A 252 12.16 -7.77 7.25
CA LEU A 252 13.07 -7.96 6.11
C LEU A 252 14.20 -6.93 6.14
N LEU A 253 13.88 -5.66 6.44
CA LEU A 253 14.88 -4.59 6.57
C LEU A 253 15.93 -4.92 7.64
N VAL A 254 15.51 -5.37 8.83
CA VAL A 254 16.43 -5.71 9.92
C VAL A 254 17.33 -6.89 9.53
N LEU A 255 16.77 -7.93 8.90
CA LEU A 255 17.55 -9.10 8.45
C LEU A 255 18.61 -8.70 7.43
N LEU A 256 18.22 -7.95 6.39
CA LEU A 256 19.11 -7.53 5.31
C LEU A 256 20.17 -6.54 5.81
N LEU A 257 19.77 -5.57 6.63
CA LEU A 257 20.71 -4.61 7.23
C LEU A 257 21.70 -5.31 8.17
N GLY A 258 21.21 -6.24 9.01
CA GLY A 258 22.05 -7.07 9.88
C GLY A 258 23.05 -7.91 9.09
N GLY A 259 22.64 -8.49 7.96
CA GLY A 259 23.50 -9.25 7.05
C GLY A 259 24.68 -8.44 6.50
N LEU A 260 24.54 -7.12 6.38
CA LEU A 260 25.58 -6.21 5.89
C LEU A 260 26.40 -5.56 7.02
N ILE A 261 25.78 -5.19 8.15
CA ILE A 261 26.41 -4.38 9.20
C ILE A 261 27.09 -5.24 10.28
N LEU A 262 26.45 -6.32 10.74
CA LEU A 262 26.96 -7.13 11.86
C LEU A 262 28.39 -7.64 11.62
N PRO A 263 28.78 -8.10 10.42
CA PRO A 263 30.15 -8.55 10.17
C PRO A 263 31.21 -7.46 10.36
N SER A 264 30.89 -6.21 10.01
CA SER A 264 31.79 -5.07 10.26
C SER A 264 31.85 -4.71 11.74
N LEU A 265 30.71 -4.73 12.44
CA LEU A 265 30.66 -4.41 13.86
C LEU A 265 31.45 -5.42 14.71
N PHE A 266 31.23 -6.72 14.49
CA PHE A 266 31.99 -7.76 15.20
C PHE A 266 33.47 -7.77 14.82
N SER A 267 33.83 -7.31 13.62
CA SER A 267 35.24 -7.17 13.24
C SER A 267 35.95 -6.07 14.02
N LEU A 268 35.28 -4.96 14.34
CA LEU A 268 35.87 -3.88 15.13
C LEU A 268 36.16 -4.33 16.57
N ILE A 269 35.27 -5.15 17.15
CA ILE A 269 35.43 -5.71 18.49
C ILE A 269 36.55 -6.77 18.52
N ASN A 270 36.63 -7.62 17.50
CA ASN A 270 37.62 -8.70 17.45
C ASN A 270 39.03 -8.22 17.07
N GLU A 271 39.16 -7.07 16.38
CA GLU A 271 40.46 -6.45 16.11
C GLU A 271 41.15 -5.96 17.39
N GLU A 272 40.39 -5.67 18.45
CA GLU A 272 40.91 -5.38 19.80
C GLU A 272 41.47 -6.64 20.52
N ILE A 273 41.09 -7.83 20.07
CA ILE A 273 41.45 -9.14 20.68
C ILE A 273 42.50 -9.90 19.83
N GLY A 274 43.04 -9.28 18.77
CA GLY A 274 44.22 -9.79 18.06
C GLY A 274 44.00 -10.98 17.11
N ALA A 275 42.77 -11.46 16.92
CA ALA A 275 42.47 -12.56 16.01
C ALA A 275 42.22 -12.07 14.57
N ARG A 276 43.23 -12.12 13.70
CA ARG A 276 43.07 -11.83 12.26
C ARG A 276 42.29 -12.95 11.56
N ALA A 277 40.99 -12.74 11.33
CA ALA A 277 40.18 -13.67 10.54
C ALA A 277 40.47 -13.54 9.03
N HIS A 278 41.00 -14.60 8.42
CA HIS A 278 41.23 -14.71 6.97
C HIS A 278 39.98 -15.26 6.25
N GLY A 279 39.05 -14.39 5.86
CA GLY A 279 37.92 -14.71 4.98
C GLY A 279 37.17 -13.47 4.52
N PRO A 280 36.36 -13.55 3.43
CA PRO A 280 35.54 -12.42 3.00
C PRO A 280 34.52 -12.06 4.09
N LYS A 281 34.78 -10.97 4.82
CA LYS A 281 34.01 -10.52 5.98
C LYS A 281 32.52 -10.38 5.57
N GLY A 282 31.65 -11.19 6.18
CA GLY A 282 30.20 -11.05 6.07
C GLY A 282 29.48 -11.85 4.98
N ARG A 283 30.15 -12.77 4.29
CA ARG A 283 29.46 -13.68 3.34
C ARG A 283 28.39 -14.53 4.01
N LEU A 284 28.76 -15.16 5.13
CA LEU A 284 27.84 -16.01 5.89
C LEU A 284 26.64 -15.20 6.37
N ALA A 285 26.88 -14.02 6.95
CA ALA A 285 25.81 -13.14 7.42
C ALA A 285 24.86 -12.70 6.29
N ALA A 286 25.38 -12.30 5.12
CA ALA A 286 24.54 -11.96 3.97
C ALA A 286 23.74 -13.16 3.44
N SER A 287 24.34 -14.36 3.45
CA SER A 287 23.65 -15.60 3.04
C SER A 287 22.54 -15.97 4.04
N LEU A 288 22.84 -15.90 5.34
CA LEU A 288 21.85 -16.14 6.41
C LEU A 288 20.73 -15.10 6.37
N ALA A 289 21.02 -13.84 6.06
CA ALA A 289 20.00 -12.81 5.88
C ALA A 289 19.04 -13.15 4.73
N LEU A 290 19.57 -13.53 3.56
CA LEU A 290 18.74 -13.94 2.41
C LEU A 290 17.92 -15.21 2.71
N ILE A 291 18.50 -16.19 3.39
CA ILE A 291 17.78 -17.37 3.88
C ILE A 291 16.66 -16.94 4.85
N GLY A 292 16.97 -16.02 5.76
CA GLY A 292 16.01 -15.44 6.70
C GLY A 292 14.82 -14.78 6.00
N VAL A 293 15.05 -14.02 4.92
CA VAL A 293 13.97 -13.44 4.09
C VAL A 293 13.04 -14.54 3.57
N VAL A 294 13.59 -15.62 3.01
CA VAL A 294 12.80 -16.76 2.50
C VAL A 294 12.04 -17.47 3.63
N LEU A 295 12.65 -17.63 4.80
CA LEU A 295 11.98 -18.22 5.97
C LEU A 295 10.83 -17.34 6.47
N VAL A 296 11.00 -16.01 6.46
CA VAL A 296 9.91 -15.07 6.78
C VAL A 296 8.79 -15.20 5.77
N TRP A 297 9.07 -15.30 4.47
CA TRP A 297 8.02 -15.55 3.47
C TRP A 297 7.27 -16.87 3.71
N ALA A 298 7.99 -17.95 4.03
CA ALA A 298 7.35 -19.24 4.31
C ALA A 298 6.44 -19.17 5.55
N LEU A 299 6.90 -18.53 6.62
CA LEU A 299 6.08 -18.29 7.81
C LEU A 299 4.86 -17.43 7.47
N ARG A 300 5.05 -16.33 6.72
CA ARG A 300 3.97 -15.42 6.33
C ARG A 300 2.95 -16.06 5.42
N ASP A 301 3.35 -16.90 4.47
CA ASP A 301 2.43 -17.67 3.63
C ASP A 301 1.63 -18.68 4.46
N PHE A 302 2.26 -19.37 5.42
CA PHE A 302 1.56 -20.28 6.32
C PHE A 302 0.51 -19.55 7.16
N GLU A 303 0.88 -18.43 7.78
CA GLU A 303 -0.03 -17.59 8.58
C GLU A 303 -1.13 -16.93 7.73
N HIS A 304 -0.81 -16.52 6.50
CA HIS A 304 -1.78 -15.97 5.55
C HIS A 304 -2.87 -17.00 5.22
N ARG A 305 -2.48 -18.24 4.90
CA ARG A 305 -3.44 -19.33 4.61
C ARG A 305 -4.34 -19.63 5.80
N ARG A 306 -3.80 -19.58 7.02
CA ARG A 306 -4.61 -19.73 8.26
C ARG A 306 -5.63 -18.60 8.39
N ALA A 307 -5.23 -17.35 8.14
CA ALA A 307 -6.14 -16.21 8.18
C ALA A 307 -7.25 -16.31 7.13
N VAL A 308 -6.90 -16.65 5.88
CA VAL A 308 -7.88 -16.83 4.80
C VAL A 308 -8.85 -17.97 5.12
N ALA A 309 -8.35 -19.13 5.57
CA ALA A 309 -9.21 -20.26 5.94
C ALA A 309 -10.17 -19.92 7.09
N ALA A 310 -9.73 -19.13 8.07
CA ALA A 310 -10.58 -18.69 9.18
C ALA A 310 -11.70 -17.74 8.72
N LEU A 311 -11.42 -16.88 7.75
CA LEU A 311 -12.40 -15.98 7.14
C LEU A 311 -13.40 -16.75 6.25
N GLU A 312 -12.93 -17.70 5.44
CA GLU A 312 -13.78 -18.52 4.56
C GLU A 312 -14.75 -19.41 5.34
N ALA A 313 -14.39 -19.83 6.56
CA ALA A 313 -15.23 -20.70 7.39
C ALA A 313 -16.41 -19.98 8.08
N ARG A 314 -16.55 -18.66 7.93
CA ARG A 314 -17.60 -17.86 8.60
C ARG A 314 -18.66 -17.37 7.62
N ILE A 315 -19.86 -17.19 8.15
CA ILE A 315 -20.97 -16.50 7.48
C ILE A 315 -21.05 -15.07 8.02
N TYR A 316 -21.22 -14.09 7.13
CA TYR A 316 -21.21 -12.68 7.48
C TYR A 316 -22.61 -12.10 7.31
N ARG A 317 -23.30 -11.77 8.41
CA ARG A 317 -24.69 -11.27 8.40
C ARG A 317 -25.65 -12.13 7.55
N GLY A 318 -25.49 -13.45 7.62
CA GLY A 318 -26.31 -14.39 6.84
C GLY A 318 -25.94 -14.49 5.36
N ALA A 319 -24.86 -13.85 4.90
CA ALA A 319 -24.34 -13.95 3.54
C ALA A 319 -23.03 -14.74 3.50
N ASP A 320 -22.89 -15.56 2.45
CA ASP A 320 -21.68 -16.32 2.18
C ASP A 320 -20.59 -15.45 1.54
N PRO A 321 -19.31 -15.70 1.85
CA PRO A 321 -18.19 -15.00 1.23
C PRO A 321 -18.01 -15.42 -0.24
N ILE A 322 -17.94 -14.44 -1.15
CA ILE A 322 -17.64 -14.64 -2.59
C ILE A 322 -16.13 -14.59 -2.83
N ARG A 323 -15.46 -13.66 -2.15
CA ARG A 323 -14.02 -13.49 -2.19
C ARG A 323 -13.51 -13.12 -0.81
N VAL A 324 -12.44 -13.79 -0.41
CA VAL A 324 -11.77 -13.56 0.86
C VAL A 324 -10.33 -13.17 0.57
N SER A 325 -9.87 -12.13 1.25
CA SER A 325 -8.48 -11.69 1.21
C SER A 325 -7.99 -11.35 2.61
N ALA A 326 -6.73 -11.60 2.90
CA ALA A 326 -6.08 -11.21 4.14
C ALA A 326 -4.83 -10.39 3.83
N TYR A 327 -4.80 -9.12 4.27
CA TYR A 327 -3.69 -8.22 3.97
C TYR A 327 -2.78 -7.99 5.17
N PRO A 328 -1.48 -7.79 4.93
CA PRO A 328 -0.46 -7.77 5.97
C PRO A 328 -0.47 -6.46 6.77
N TYR A 329 -0.32 -6.53 8.10
CA TYR A 329 0.01 -5.34 8.89
C TYR A 329 1.51 -5.05 8.87
N TRP A 330 1.90 -3.77 8.90
CA TRP A 330 3.29 -3.31 8.78
C TRP A 330 4.28 -3.74 9.88
N LEU A 331 3.82 -4.21 11.05
CA LEU A 331 4.70 -4.54 12.18
C LEU A 331 4.41 -5.91 12.80
N ASN A 332 3.26 -6.50 12.50
CA ASN A 332 2.81 -7.70 13.18
C ASN A 332 2.68 -8.85 12.20
N LEU A 333 3.50 -9.88 12.40
CA LEU A 333 3.62 -11.05 11.53
C LEU A 333 2.42 -12.01 11.60
N PHE A 334 1.49 -11.83 12.54
CA PHE A 334 0.34 -12.72 12.75
C PHE A 334 -1.01 -12.00 12.63
N ARG A 335 -0.99 -10.66 12.53
CA ARG A 335 -2.21 -9.87 12.33
C ARG A 335 -2.41 -9.57 10.86
N TRP A 336 -3.67 -9.70 10.44
CA TRP A 336 -4.10 -9.51 9.07
C TRP A 336 -5.35 -8.63 9.02
N ASN A 337 -5.41 -7.77 8.01
CA ASN A 337 -6.63 -7.06 7.65
C ASN A 337 -7.44 -7.97 6.73
N GLY A 338 -8.44 -8.63 7.30
CA GLY A 338 -9.37 -9.48 6.56
C GLY A 338 -10.37 -8.61 5.81
N VAL A 339 -10.50 -8.84 4.51
CA VAL A 339 -11.53 -8.21 3.68
C VAL A 339 -12.32 -9.31 2.99
N VAL A 340 -13.59 -9.40 3.35
CA VAL A 340 -14.55 -10.36 2.79
C VAL A 340 -15.53 -9.62 1.91
N GLU A 341 -15.64 -10.05 0.67
CA GLU A 341 -16.63 -9.55 -0.29
C GLU A 341 -17.82 -10.49 -0.34
N THR A 342 -19.02 -9.91 -0.20
CA THR A 342 -20.32 -10.57 -0.42
C THR A 342 -21.02 -9.92 -1.62
N ASP A 343 -22.25 -10.33 -1.93
CA ASP A 343 -23.04 -9.69 -2.98
C ASP A 343 -23.28 -8.19 -2.71
N ASN A 344 -23.59 -7.83 -1.46
CA ASN A 344 -24.11 -6.51 -1.10
C ASN A 344 -23.10 -5.61 -0.37
N PHE A 345 -22.10 -6.18 0.28
CA PHE A 345 -21.15 -5.42 1.10
C PHE A 345 -19.77 -6.07 1.16
N PHE A 346 -18.80 -5.28 1.62
CA PHE A 346 -17.51 -5.74 2.10
C PHE A 346 -17.50 -5.72 3.63
N ALA A 347 -17.00 -6.78 4.25
CA ALA A 347 -16.70 -6.80 5.68
C ALA A 347 -15.19 -6.67 5.86
N VAL A 348 -14.76 -5.73 6.68
CA VAL A 348 -13.35 -5.43 6.97
C VAL A 348 -13.11 -5.67 8.46
N MET A 349 -12.11 -6.47 8.79
CA MET A 349 -11.88 -6.88 10.18
C MET A 349 -10.42 -7.23 10.45
N LEU A 350 -10.07 -7.24 11.73
CA LEU A 350 -8.79 -7.80 12.17
C LEU A 350 -8.90 -9.33 12.23
N VAL A 351 -7.89 -10.03 11.75
CA VAL A 351 -7.72 -11.47 11.93
C VAL A 351 -6.38 -11.73 12.61
N ASP A 352 -6.40 -12.53 13.68
CA ASP A 352 -5.20 -13.03 14.35
C ASP A 352 -4.97 -14.48 13.93
N SER A 353 -3.97 -14.71 13.08
CA SER A 353 -3.71 -16.03 12.48
C SER A 353 -3.06 -17.03 13.45
N LEU A 354 -2.56 -16.57 14.61
CA LEU A 354 -1.98 -17.46 15.61
C LEU A 354 -3.08 -18.34 16.25
N ALA A 355 -4.19 -17.71 16.65
CA ALA A 355 -5.39 -18.36 17.19
C ALA A 355 -6.53 -18.53 16.16
N PRO A 356 -6.20 -18.51 14.86
CA PRO A 356 -7.08 -18.08 13.74
C PRO A 356 -8.38 -17.36 14.13
N ASP A 357 -8.30 -16.36 15.00
CA ASP A 357 -9.48 -15.66 15.49
C ASP A 357 -9.82 -14.48 14.57
N VAL A 358 -11.09 -14.41 14.19
CA VAL A 358 -11.61 -13.37 13.29
C VAL A 358 -12.42 -12.39 14.13
N ASP A 359 -12.01 -11.13 14.03
CA ASP A 359 -12.52 -10.00 14.81
C ASP A 359 -12.45 -10.18 16.35
N PRO A 360 -11.27 -10.49 16.92
CA PRO A 360 -11.11 -10.65 18.38
C PRO A 360 -11.49 -9.39 19.18
N ALA A 361 -11.48 -8.22 18.53
CA ALA A 361 -11.79 -6.94 19.15
C ALA A 361 -13.26 -6.51 18.99
N GLY A 362 -14.08 -7.25 18.25
CA GLY A 362 -15.47 -6.87 17.96
C GLY A 362 -15.60 -5.54 17.20
N ARG A 363 -14.64 -5.23 16.31
CA ARG A 363 -14.54 -3.98 15.54
C ARG A 363 -14.69 -4.21 14.04
N MET A 364 -15.36 -5.28 13.62
CA MET A 364 -15.70 -5.52 12.22
C MET A 364 -16.52 -4.35 11.65
N GLU A 365 -16.06 -3.83 10.52
CA GLU A 365 -16.69 -2.73 9.79
C GLU A 365 -17.36 -3.29 8.52
N PHE A 366 -18.55 -2.79 8.19
CA PHE A 366 -19.31 -3.20 7.00
C PHE A 366 -19.43 -2.02 6.04
N HIS A 367 -18.95 -2.22 4.82
CA HIS A 367 -19.00 -1.23 3.74
C HIS A 367 -19.93 -1.74 2.65
N TYR A 368 -21.15 -1.19 2.58
CA TYR A 368 -22.09 -1.53 1.53
C TYR A 368 -21.58 -1.08 0.16
N LYS A 369 -21.80 -1.90 -0.86
CA LYS A 369 -21.41 -1.57 -2.23
C LYS A 369 -22.22 -0.33 -2.65
N PRO A 370 -21.56 0.79 -3.00
CA PRO A 370 -22.27 2.02 -3.32
C PRO A 370 -23.06 1.85 -4.62
N GLU A 371 -24.24 2.47 -4.68
CA GLU A 371 -25.05 2.50 -5.90
C GLU A 371 -24.33 3.20 -7.05
N GLU A 372 -24.56 2.71 -8.27
CA GLU A 372 -24.06 3.35 -9.47
C GLU A 372 -24.96 4.53 -9.85
N THR A 373 -24.51 5.73 -9.52
CA THR A 373 -25.15 6.99 -9.90
C THR A 373 -24.49 7.58 -11.15
N PRO A 374 -25.13 8.51 -11.87
CA PRO A 374 -24.48 9.23 -12.96
C PRO A 374 -23.17 9.91 -12.54
N VAL A 375 -23.10 10.40 -11.29
CA VAL A 375 -21.90 11.03 -10.71
C VAL A 375 -20.77 10.02 -10.53
N THR A 376 -21.05 8.86 -9.93
CA THR A 376 -20.03 7.82 -9.73
C THR A 376 -19.57 7.23 -11.06
N LEU A 377 -20.49 7.01 -12.01
CA LEU A 377 -20.16 6.53 -13.35
C LEU A 377 -19.27 7.52 -14.12
N ALA A 378 -19.57 8.83 -14.06
CA ALA A 378 -18.74 9.87 -14.67
C ALA A 378 -17.32 9.88 -14.08
N ALA A 379 -17.20 9.75 -12.75
CA ALA A 379 -15.90 9.67 -12.10
C ALA A 379 -15.14 8.39 -12.47
N LYS A 380 -15.80 7.23 -12.49
CA LYS A 380 -15.20 5.93 -12.87
C LYS A 380 -14.71 5.93 -14.32
N ASN A 381 -15.42 6.63 -15.21
CA ASN A 381 -15.07 6.76 -16.62
C ASN A 381 -13.99 7.81 -16.92
N SER A 382 -13.61 8.64 -15.95
CA SER A 382 -12.49 9.57 -16.08
C SER A 382 -11.15 8.84 -16.23
N ASP A 383 -10.13 9.53 -16.74
CA ASP A 383 -8.77 8.98 -16.87
C ASP A 383 -8.24 8.43 -15.53
N LEU A 384 -8.40 9.20 -14.43
CA LEU A 384 -8.00 8.75 -13.10
C LEU A 384 -8.84 7.57 -12.62
N GLY A 385 -10.16 7.58 -12.87
CA GLY A 385 -11.06 6.51 -12.44
C GLY A 385 -10.68 5.17 -13.08
N ARG A 386 -10.45 5.15 -14.39
CA ARG A 386 -10.02 3.94 -15.12
C ARG A 386 -8.68 3.43 -14.63
N VAL A 387 -7.71 4.33 -14.48
CA VAL A 387 -6.36 4.01 -13.99
C VAL A 387 -6.39 3.47 -12.56
N TYR A 388 -7.21 4.04 -11.68
CA TYR A 388 -7.33 3.58 -10.30
C TYR A 388 -8.01 2.21 -10.21
N LEU A 389 -9.09 2.01 -10.96
CA LEU A 389 -9.86 0.77 -10.96
C LEU A 389 -9.13 -0.40 -11.64
N ASP A 390 -8.20 -0.13 -12.56
CA ASP A 390 -7.29 -1.15 -13.10
C ASP A 390 -6.40 -1.77 -12.00
N TRP A 391 -5.91 -0.94 -11.09
CA TRP A 391 -5.06 -1.36 -9.98
C TRP A 391 -5.82 -1.88 -8.77
N ALA A 392 -7.01 -1.34 -8.50
CA ALA A 392 -7.75 -1.64 -7.29
C ALA A 392 -8.29 -3.08 -7.28
N LYS A 393 -8.19 -3.76 -6.14
CA LYS A 393 -8.76 -5.11 -5.94
C LYS A 393 -10.15 -5.07 -5.32
N GLN A 394 -10.31 -4.22 -4.31
CA GLN A 394 -11.56 -4.04 -3.55
C GLN A 394 -11.87 -2.54 -3.44
N PRO A 395 -12.16 -1.87 -4.58
CA PRO A 395 -12.44 -0.46 -4.60
C PRO A 395 -13.81 -0.15 -4.02
N ILE A 396 -13.88 0.99 -3.35
CA ILE A 396 -15.13 1.62 -2.93
C ILE A 396 -15.05 3.12 -3.24
N THR A 397 -16.22 3.69 -3.51
CA THR A 397 -16.37 5.10 -3.86
C THR A 397 -17.22 5.83 -2.84
N GLU A 398 -16.77 7.01 -2.44
CA GLU A 398 -17.53 7.95 -1.61
C GLU A 398 -17.79 9.23 -2.42
N THR A 399 -19.05 9.66 -2.47
CA THR A 399 -19.45 10.90 -3.15
C THR A 399 -19.75 11.97 -2.11
N GLU A 400 -19.14 13.14 -2.29
CA GLU A 400 -19.34 14.34 -1.48
C GLU A 400 -19.85 15.45 -2.40
N GLU A 401 -21.03 16.00 -2.12
CA GLU A 401 -21.55 17.14 -2.87
C GLU A 401 -20.87 18.44 -2.40
N LEU A 402 -20.40 19.25 -3.33
CA LEU A 402 -19.72 20.49 -3.01
C LEU A 402 -20.72 21.60 -2.71
N SER A 403 -20.61 22.18 -1.53
CA SER A 403 -21.38 23.36 -1.14
C SER A 403 -20.84 24.63 -1.82
N PRO A 404 -21.69 25.65 -2.08
CA PRO A 404 -21.29 26.91 -2.68
C PRO A 404 -20.08 27.56 -1.99
N PRO A 405 -19.17 28.26 -2.72
CA PRO A 405 -19.34 28.80 -4.08
C PRO A 405 -18.94 27.85 -5.23
N ARG A 406 -18.44 26.64 -4.94
CA ARG A 406 -18.17 25.62 -5.96
C ARG A 406 -19.34 24.64 -5.99
N GLN A 407 -20.09 24.64 -7.07
CA GLN A 407 -21.13 23.64 -7.32
C GLN A 407 -20.54 22.43 -8.04
N GLY A 408 -20.96 21.21 -7.66
CA GLY A 408 -20.50 19.97 -8.27
C GLY A 408 -20.30 18.85 -7.25
N TYR A 409 -19.48 17.87 -7.61
CA TYR A 409 -19.29 16.65 -6.82
C TYR A 409 -17.81 16.31 -6.68
N VAL A 410 -17.44 15.71 -5.57
CA VAL A 410 -16.15 15.02 -5.39
C VAL A 410 -16.43 13.56 -5.19
N VAL A 411 -15.92 12.73 -6.10
CA VAL A 411 -15.95 11.28 -5.95
C VAL A 411 -14.56 10.83 -5.53
N ARG A 412 -14.47 10.18 -4.37
CA ARG A 412 -13.23 9.62 -3.82
C ARG A 412 -13.20 8.13 -4.03
N PHE A 413 -12.05 7.64 -4.43
CA PHE A 413 -11.73 6.22 -4.57
C PHE A 413 -10.77 5.81 -3.45
N TYR A 414 -11.06 4.69 -2.82
CA TYR A 414 -10.13 4.03 -1.91
C TYR A 414 -10.28 2.51 -2.05
N ASP A 415 -9.22 1.79 -1.70
CA ASP A 415 -9.17 0.33 -1.77
C ASP A 415 -9.13 -0.24 -0.34
N LEU A 416 -10.05 -1.16 -0.04
CA LEU A 416 -10.20 -1.75 1.29
C LEU A 416 -8.98 -2.57 1.73
N ARG A 417 -8.07 -2.91 0.81
CA ARG A 417 -6.72 -3.42 1.11
C ARG A 417 -6.00 -2.63 2.19
N TYR A 418 -6.22 -1.32 2.23
CA TYR A 418 -5.50 -0.39 3.09
C TYR A 418 -6.40 0.27 4.15
N ASP A 419 -7.64 -0.18 4.30
CA ASP A 419 -8.57 0.27 5.34
C ASP A 419 -8.40 -0.65 6.55
N TYR A 420 -7.54 -0.28 7.49
CA TYR A 420 -7.21 -1.10 8.66
C TYR A 420 -8.14 -0.73 9.84
N PRO A 421 -8.91 -1.69 10.40
CA PRO A 421 -9.83 -1.43 11.51
C PRO A 421 -9.16 -0.75 12.70
N GLY A 422 -9.83 0.28 13.24
CA GLY A 422 -9.34 1.05 14.39
C GLY A 422 -8.25 2.08 14.08
N ARG A 423 -7.92 2.34 12.81
CA ARG A 423 -6.97 3.39 12.40
C ARG A 423 -7.71 4.68 12.02
N SER A 424 -7.61 5.70 12.86
CA SER A 424 -8.19 7.04 12.58
C SER A 424 -7.29 7.88 11.65
N ARG A 425 -7.59 7.93 10.34
CA ARG A 425 -6.98 8.79 9.26
C ARG A 425 -5.47 8.56 8.97
N PRO A 426 -4.93 8.91 7.77
CA PRO A 426 -5.51 8.93 6.42
C PRO A 426 -5.69 7.53 5.81
N ARG A 427 -6.57 7.40 4.80
CA ARG A 427 -6.60 6.24 3.89
C ARG A 427 -5.49 6.39 2.84
N PRO A 428 -4.38 5.62 2.92
CA PRO A 428 -3.28 5.73 1.98
C PRO A 428 -3.73 5.25 0.60
N LEU A 429 -3.03 5.68 -0.46
CA LEU A 429 -3.32 5.28 -1.84
C LEU A 429 -4.79 5.54 -2.26
N SER A 430 -5.40 6.60 -1.73
CA SER A 430 -6.70 7.10 -2.18
C SER A 430 -6.54 8.00 -3.40
N ALA A 431 -7.61 8.16 -4.16
CA ALA A 431 -7.69 9.08 -5.28
C ALA A 431 -9.03 9.82 -5.28
N GLY A 432 -9.15 10.89 -6.07
CA GLY A 432 -10.40 11.63 -6.18
C GLY A 432 -10.54 12.40 -7.47
N VAL A 433 -11.78 12.55 -7.91
CA VAL A 433 -12.18 13.26 -9.12
C VAL A 433 -13.20 14.32 -8.74
N VAL A 434 -12.97 15.55 -9.21
CA VAL A 434 -13.90 16.68 -9.04
C VAL A 434 -14.68 16.84 -10.33
N LEU A 435 -16.00 16.79 -10.22
CA LEU A 435 -16.95 16.95 -11.31
C LEU A 435 -17.73 18.25 -11.12
N ASP A 436 -18.07 18.94 -12.22
CA ASP A 436 -19.07 20.01 -12.18
C ASP A 436 -20.51 19.44 -12.21
N GLN A 437 -21.50 20.33 -12.21
CA GLN A 437 -22.92 19.94 -12.30
C GLN A 437 -23.29 19.22 -13.61
N ASN A 438 -22.50 19.42 -14.67
CA ASN A 438 -22.66 18.75 -15.97
C ASN A 438 -21.85 17.44 -16.02
N LEU A 439 -21.37 16.95 -14.87
CA LEU A 439 -20.58 15.75 -14.72
C LEU A 439 -19.27 15.76 -15.52
N GLN A 440 -18.75 16.94 -15.84
CA GLN A 440 -17.47 17.08 -16.52
C GLN A 440 -16.33 17.13 -15.50
N VAL A 441 -15.27 16.39 -15.78
CA VAL A 441 -14.07 16.34 -14.94
C VAL A 441 -13.37 17.70 -14.96
N LYS A 442 -13.26 18.33 -13.79
CA LYS A 442 -12.51 19.58 -13.59
C LYS A 442 -11.12 19.34 -13.03
N GLU A 443 -10.97 18.34 -12.18
CA GLU A 443 -9.73 18.09 -11.45
C GLU A 443 -9.65 16.61 -11.05
N ALA A 444 -8.43 16.08 -10.97
CA ALA A 444 -8.15 14.72 -10.54
C ALA A 444 -6.91 14.75 -9.61
N PHE A 445 -6.94 14.01 -8.51
CA PHE A 445 -5.89 14.04 -7.49
C PHE A 445 -5.69 12.69 -6.81
N PHE A 446 -4.49 12.46 -6.29
CA PHE A 446 -4.18 11.34 -5.39
C PHE A 446 -4.00 11.85 -3.95
N GLY A 447 -4.30 10.99 -2.99
CA GLY A 447 -4.21 11.24 -1.56
C GLY A 447 -5.37 12.11 -1.01
N MET A 448 -5.23 12.51 0.26
CA MET A 448 -6.20 13.40 0.88
C MET A 448 -6.06 14.83 0.35
N ARG A 449 -7.10 15.32 -0.31
CA ARG A 449 -7.30 16.75 -0.47
C ARG A 449 -7.60 17.35 0.91
N ARG A 450 -6.64 18.05 1.53
CA ARG A 450 -6.95 18.90 2.70
C ARG A 450 -7.86 20.04 2.23
N GLN A 451 -9.12 19.97 2.65
CA GLN A 451 -10.13 21.04 2.72
C GLN A 451 -10.05 22.15 1.66
N ILE A 452 -11.02 22.15 0.72
CA ILE A 452 -11.57 23.42 0.20
C ILE A 452 -12.52 23.98 1.27
N VAL A 453 -12.03 24.34 2.45
CA VAL A 453 -12.81 25.19 3.37
C VAL A 453 -11.85 26.08 4.13
N ARG A 454 -12.17 27.38 4.14
CA ARG A 454 -11.49 28.51 4.80
C ARG A 454 -10.42 29.24 3.97
N ARG A 455 -10.88 29.94 2.93
CA ARG A 455 -10.71 31.41 2.90
C ARG A 455 -11.99 32.07 2.39
N ALA A 456 -12.90 32.30 3.32
CA ALA A 456 -13.84 33.40 3.25
C ALA A 456 -13.59 34.23 4.52
N ARG A 457 -12.69 35.21 4.41
CA ARG A 457 -12.71 36.49 5.11
C ARG A 457 -11.97 37.48 4.24
#